data_AF-A0A8J1T6N3-F1
#
_entry.id   AF-A0A8J1T6N3-F1
#
_cell.length_a   1.000
_cell.length_b   1.000
_cell.length_c   1.000
_cell.angle_alpha   90.00
_cell.angle_beta   90.00
_cell.angle_gamma   90.00
#
_symmetry.space_group_name_H-M   'P 1'
#
loop_
_entity.id
_entity.type
_entity.pdbx_description
1 polymer ?
#
loop_
_entity_poly.entity_id
_entity_poly.type
_entity_poly.pdbx_seq_one_letter_code
_entity_poly.pdbx_strand_id
1 'polypeptide(L)'
;SYKRNTVIEKYSNEASLSGSPIEKIDLAGEVCDGTGHAIYSGYFYCNLANTNHVVKIKISSRTIVGSVGLIDAGYRNTYPYGWGGYTDIDLALDNGNRLYAIYGSKQNDGHFAIALLDIDTFVIVKTWQLNVKKQGSGNAFMANGMLYILDSY
;
A
#
# COMPACT_ATOMS: atom_id res chain seq x y z
N SER A 1 -13.22 -6.27 -16.23
CA SER A 1 -11.75 -6.38 -16.43
C SER A 1 -11.08 -5.45 -15.44
N TYR A 2 -9.99 -5.88 -14.79
CA TYR A 2 -9.19 -5.01 -13.95
C TYR A 2 -8.58 -3.92 -14.85
N LYS A 3 -8.97 -2.65 -14.64
CA LYS A 3 -8.36 -1.52 -15.32
C LYS A 3 -7.05 -1.18 -14.60
N ARG A 4 -6.00 -1.00 -15.38
CA ARG A 4 -4.61 -0.82 -14.93
C ARG A 4 -4.46 0.49 -14.15
N ASN A 5 -4.03 0.43 -12.89
CA ASN A 5 -3.75 1.61 -12.05
C ASN A 5 -2.35 2.14 -12.36
N THR A 6 -2.23 3.06 -13.33
CA THR A 6 -0.93 3.67 -13.70
C THR A 6 -0.95 5.20 -13.61
N VAL A 7 -2.13 5.80 -13.43
CA VAL A 7 -2.33 7.25 -13.47
C VAL A 7 -2.76 7.77 -12.10
N ILE A 8 -1.97 8.69 -11.54
CA ILE A 8 -2.31 9.46 -10.35
C ILE A 8 -2.97 10.76 -10.79
N GLU A 9 -4.18 11.03 -10.32
CA GLU A 9 -4.85 12.31 -10.52
C GLU A 9 -4.61 13.22 -9.32
N LYS A 10 -3.96 14.37 -9.56
CA LYS A 10 -3.61 15.33 -8.52
C LYS A 10 -4.53 16.54 -8.60
N TYR A 11 -5.11 16.90 -7.47
CA TYR A 11 -5.95 18.09 -7.28
C TYR A 11 -5.15 19.14 -6.52
N SER A 12 -5.40 20.43 -6.77
CA SER A 12 -4.55 21.50 -6.24
C SER A 12 -4.76 21.75 -4.75
N ASN A 13 -6.01 21.71 -4.31
CA ASN A 13 -6.42 21.97 -2.92
C ASN A 13 -7.87 21.47 -2.68
N GLU A 14 -8.34 21.59 -1.44
CA GLU A 14 -9.67 21.14 -1.03
C GLU A 14 -10.81 21.77 -1.84
N ALA A 15 -10.71 23.06 -2.20
CA ALA A 15 -11.72 23.74 -3.01
C ALA A 15 -11.81 23.18 -4.44
N SER A 16 -10.75 22.54 -4.94
CA SER A 16 -10.69 21.94 -6.27
C SER A 16 -11.22 20.50 -6.34
N LEU A 17 -11.56 19.86 -5.22
CA LEU A 17 -11.93 18.44 -5.18
C LEU A 17 -13.20 18.11 -5.98
N SER A 18 -14.11 19.06 -6.14
CA SER A 18 -15.30 18.93 -7.01
C SER A 18 -15.02 19.25 -8.48
N GLY A 19 -13.81 19.71 -8.80
CA GLY A 19 -13.38 20.12 -10.13
C GLY A 19 -12.59 19.05 -10.88
N SER A 20 -11.70 19.49 -11.77
CA SER A 20 -10.79 18.62 -12.54
C SER A 20 -9.41 18.53 -11.90
N PRO A 21 -8.68 17.42 -12.07
CA PRO A 21 -7.30 17.34 -11.62
C PRO A 21 -6.42 18.36 -12.36
N ILE A 22 -5.48 18.95 -11.63
CA ILE A 22 -4.47 19.86 -12.21
C ILE A 22 -3.36 19.12 -12.96
N GLU A 23 -3.19 17.83 -12.66
CA GLU A 23 -2.15 17.01 -13.24
C GLU A 23 -2.60 15.54 -13.25
N LYS A 24 -2.31 14.84 -14.35
CA LYS A 24 -2.41 13.38 -14.44
C LYS A 24 -1.00 12.82 -14.62
N ILE A 25 -0.53 12.07 -13.64
CA ILE A 25 0.83 11.55 -13.60
C ILE A 25 0.79 10.08 -13.97
N ASP A 26 1.26 9.75 -15.16
CA ASP A 26 1.45 8.36 -15.59
C ASP A 26 2.80 7.84 -15.09
N LEU A 27 2.77 6.76 -14.32
CA LEU A 27 3.95 6.05 -13.80
C LEU A 27 4.59 5.12 -14.84
N ALA A 28 4.18 5.18 -16.11
CA ALA A 28 4.76 4.49 -17.25
C ALA A 28 4.62 2.95 -17.20
N GLY A 29 3.41 2.45 -16.91
CA GLY A 29 3.06 1.03 -17.03
C GLY A 29 2.42 0.42 -15.78
N GLU A 30 2.14 -0.89 -15.83
CA GLU A 30 1.56 -1.66 -14.70
C GLU A 30 2.60 -1.86 -13.58
N VAL A 31 2.86 -0.81 -12.81
CA VAL A 31 3.86 -0.86 -11.73
C VAL A 31 3.24 -1.39 -10.43
N CYS A 32 1.95 -1.17 -10.18
CA CYS A 32 1.36 -1.40 -8.87
C CYS A 32 0.16 -2.35 -8.89
N ASP A 33 0.11 -3.26 -7.92
CA ASP A 33 -1.05 -4.10 -7.61
C ASP A 33 -1.92 -3.46 -6.52
N GLY A 34 -3.24 -3.70 -6.60
CA GLY A 34 -4.18 -3.33 -5.55
C GLY A 34 -4.60 -1.87 -5.56
N THR A 35 -5.08 -1.42 -4.41
CA THR A 35 -5.52 -0.03 -4.16
C THR A 35 -4.81 0.60 -2.96
N GLY A 36 -3.97 -0.15 -2.25
CA GLY A 36 -3.32 0.26 -1.01
C GLY A 36 -2.09 1.13 -1.20
N HIS A 37 -2.20 2.18 -2.00
CA HIS A 37 -1.11 3.09 -2.34
C HIS A 37 -1.01 4.21 -1.31
N ALA A 38 0.20 4.78 -1.14
CA ALA A 38 0.42 5.93 -0.26
C ALA A 38 1.32 6.98 -0.93
N ILE A 39 1.13 8.25 -0.58
CA ILE A 39 2.02 9.34 -1.01
C ILE A 39 2.58 10.06 0.21
N TYR A 40 3.90 10.25 0.23
CA TYR A 40 4.56 11.07 1.24
C TYR A 40 5.79 11.77 0.68
N SER A 41 5.91 13.07 0.98
CA SER A 41 7.07 13.90 0.64
C SER A 41 7.54 13.78 -0.83
N GLY A 42 6.61 13.76 -1.78
CA GLY A 42 6.92 13.66 -3.22
C GLY A 42 7.27 12.26 -3.73
N TYR A 43 7.12 11.24 -2.88
CA TYR A 43 7.27 9.84 -3.24
C TYR A 43 5.91 9.14 -3.21
N PHE A 44 5.72 8.26 -4.18
CA PHE A 44 4.59 7.34 -4.28
C PHE A 44 5.05 5.95 -3.84
N TYR A 45 4.25 5.28 -3.01
CA TYR A 45 4.52 3.96 -2.48
C TYR A 45 3.41 3.02 -2.88
N CYS A 46 3.78 1.81 -3.31
CA CYS A 46 2.81 0.80 -3.70
C CYS A 46 3.39 -0.61 -3.61
N ASN A 47 2.52 -1.62 -3.67
CA ASN A 47 2.93 -2.99 -3.94
C ASN A 47 3.32 -3.13 -5.41
N LEU A 48 4.60 -3.46 -5.68
CA LEU A 48 5.07 -3.73 -7.04
C LEU A 48 4.34 -4.94 -7.63
N ALA A 49 3.74 -4.74 -8.80
CA ALA A 49 2.89 -5.74 -9.43
C ALA A 49 3.58 -7.10 -9.56
N ASN A 50 2.86 -8.19 -9.32
CA ASN A 50 3.38 -9.57 -9.32
C ASN A 50 4.40 -9.91 -8.24
N THR A 51 4.56 -9.09 -7.20
CA THR A 51 5.58 -9.33 -6.17
C THR A 51 5.06 -9.08 -4.77
N ASN A 52 5.80 -9.53 -3.77
CA ASN A 52 5.64 -9.13 -2.37
C ASN A 52 6.47 -7.89 -1.99
N HIS A 53 6.89 -7.09 -2.97
CA HIS A 53 7.72 -5.92 -2.72
C HIS A 53 6.87 -4.66 -2.60
N VAL A 54 7.27 -3.77 -1.68
CA VAL A 54 6.86 -2.37 -1.68
C VAL A 54 7.93 -1.58 -2.40
N VAL A 55 7.53 -0.69 -3.31
CA VAL A 55 8.45 0.20 -4.04
C VAL A 55 8.23 1.66 -3.64
N LYS A 56 9.33 2.42 -3.61
CA LYS A 56 9.35 3.89 -3.44
C LYS A 56 9.63 4.51 -4.79
N ILE A 57 8.67 5.25 -5.33
CA ILE A 57 8.73 5.88 -6.65
C ILE A 57 8.86 7.39 -6.48
N LYS A 58 9.89 7.98 -7.06
CA LYS A 58 10.04 9.44 -7.09
C LYS A 58 9.11 10.00 -8.17
N ILE A 59 8.12 10.78 -7.77
CA ILE A 59 7.05 11.23 -8.67
C ILE A 59 7.58 12.13 -9.79
N SER A 60 8.50 13.04 -9.46
CA SER A 60 9.03 14.01 -10.44
C SER A 60 9.83 13.38 -11.58
N SER A 61 10.54 12.27 -11.31
CA SER A 61 11.30 11.54 -12.32
C SER A 61 10.60 10.28 -12.82
N ARG A 62 9.50 9.86 -12.19
CA ARG A 62 8.75 8.62 -12.50
C ARG A 62 9.63 7.37 -12.43
N THR A 63 10.55 7.35 -11.47
CA THR A 63 11.53 6.26 -11.30
C THR A 63 11.37 5.58 -9.96
N ILE A 64 11.47 4.25 -9.93
CA ILE A 64 11.65 3.49 -8.69
C ILE A 64 13.03 3.84 -8.13
N VAL A 65 13.06 4.34 -6.90
CA VAL A 65 14.29 4.72 -6.17
C VAL A 65 14.53 3.85 -4.93
N GLY A 66 13.62 2.92 -4.64
CA GLY A 66 13.76 1.95 -3.57
C GLY A 66 12.78 0.79 -3.73
N SER A 67 13.17 -0.39 -3.25
CA SER A 67 12.34 -1.59 -3.21
C SER A 67 12.67 -2.38 -1.96
N VAL A 68 11.66 -2.86 -1.25
CA VAL A 68 11.83 -3.71 -0.08
C VAL A 68 10.86 -4.89 -0.14
N GLY A 69 11.38 -6.11 0.04
CA GLY A 69 10.57 -7.32 0.08
C GLY A 69 9.96 -7.54 1.45
N LEU A 70 8.64 -7.72 1.52
CA LEU A 70 7.95 -8.08 2.74
C LEU A 70 8.08 -9.58 2.99
N ILE A 71 8.74 -9.94 4.09
CA ILE A 71 8.95 -11.33 4.48
C ILE A 71 7.59 -12.01 4.66
N ASP A 72 7.45 -13.16 4.00
CA ASP A 72 6.27 -14.03 3.99
C ASP A 72 4.96 -13.38 3.51
N ALA A 73 4.97 -12.22 2.87
CA ALA A 73 3.74 -11.62 2.40
C ALA A 73 3.11 -12.42 1.24
N GLY A 74 1.79 -12.62 1.33
CA GLY A 74 0.96 -12.95 0.17
C GLY A 74 0.97 -11.81 -0.85
N TYR A 75 0.81 -12.16 -2.11
CA TYR A 75 0.66 -11.21 -3.22
C TYR A 75 -0.15 -11.89 -4.33
N ARG A 76 -0.67 -11.10 -5.28
CA ARG A 76 -1.44 -11.64 -6.41
C ARG A 76 -2.68 -12.44 -6.01
N ASN A 77 -3.53 -11.86 -5.17
CA ASN A 77 -4.73 -12.46 -4.60
C ASN A 77 -4.47 -13.73 -3.77
N THR A 78 -3.30 -13.86 -3.15
CA THR A 78 -3.05 -14.93 -2.18
C THR A 78 -3.82 -14.66 -0.87
N TYR A 79 -3.73 -13.45 -0.33
CA TYR A 79 -4.42 -13.01 0.90
C TYR A 79 -4.99 -11.57 0.76
N PRO A 80 -5.87 -11.31 -0.22
CA PRO A 80 -6.50 -10.01 -0.38
C PRO A 80 -7.51 -9.74 0.74
N TYR A 81 -8.00 -8.50 0.83
CA TYR A 81 -9.24 -8.21 1.57
C TYR A 81 -10.43 -8.96 0.95
N GLY A 82 -11.57 -8.99 1.65
CA GLY A 82 -12.75 -9.76 1.24
C GLY A 82 -13.24 -9.48 -0.18
N TRP A 83 -13.01 -8.27 -0.70
CA TRP A 83 -13.40 -7.86 -2.05
C TRP A 83 -12.37 -8.16 -3.15
N GLY A 84 -11.21 -8.74 -2.82
CA GLY A 84 -10.20 -9.14 -3.79
C GLY A 84 -9.38 -7.97 -4.34
N GLY A 85 -9.22 -7.91 -5.67
CA GLY A 85 -8.62 -6.76 -6.35
C GLY A 85 -7.10 -6.59 -6.20
N TYR A 86 -6.36 -7.66 -5.87
CA TYR A 86 -4.92 -7.65 -5.58
C TYR A 86 -4.53 -6.79 -4.37
N THR A 87 -5.42 -6.71 -3.39
CA THR A 87 -5.24 -5.91 -2.16
C THR A 87 -4.42 -6.63 -1.09
N ASP A 88 -3.55 -7.55 -1.49
CA ASP A 88 -2.77 -8.38 -0.56
C ASP A 88 -1.90 -7.55 0.38
N ILE A 89 -1.36 -6.44 -0.13
CA ILE A 89 -0.51 -5.49 0.58
C ILE A 89 -1.17 -4.12 0.53
N ASP A 90 -1.41 -3.55 1.70
CA ASP A 90 -2.00 -2.23 1.88
C ASP A 90 -1.03 -1.32 2.64
N LEU A 91 -0.89 -0.07 2.22
CA LEU A 91 0.04 0.88 2.81
C LEU A 91 -0.72 1.92 3.62
N ALA A 92 -0.29 2.12 4.86
CA ALA A 92 -0.83 3.15 5.73
C ALA A 92 0.27 4.11 6.16
N LEU A 93 0.04 5.40 5.95
CA LEU A 93 0.84 6.46 6.53
C LEU A 93 0.16 6.94 7.80
N ASP A 94 0.96 7.06 8.85
CA ASP A 94 0.49 7.55 10.13
C ASP A 94 1.20 8.86 10.52
N ASN A 95 0.62 9.55 11.49
CA ASN A 95 1.18 10.71 12.14
C ASN A 95 2.62 10.42 12.63
N GLY A 96 3.54 11.34 12.33
CA GLY A 96 4.97 11.19 12.66
C GLY A 96 5.80 10.49 11.57
N ASN A 97 5.37 10.50 10.31
CA ASN A 97 6.14 10.03 9.16
C ASN A 97 6.42 8.52 9.16
N ARG A 98 5.47 7.73 9.68
CA ARG A 98 5.61 6.27 9.78
C ARG A 98 4.84 5.61 8.64
N LEU A 99 5.55 4.83 7.83
CA LEU A 99 4.95 4.04 6.75
C LEU A 99 4.79 2.59 7.21
N TYR A 100 3.57 2.10 7.20
CA TYR A 100 3.23 0.72 7.51
C TYR A 100 2.81 -0.03 6.25
N ALA A 101 3.23 -1.28 6.14
CA ALA A 101 2.65 -2.24 5.21
C ALA A 101 1.81 -3.25 5.99
N ILE A 102 0.55 -3.38 5.60
CA ILE A 102 -0.47 -4.26 6.17
C ILE A 102 -0.70 -5.39 5.16
N TYR A 103 -0.45 -6.64 5.55
CA TYR A 103 -0.52 -7.76 4.62
C TYR A 103 -0.91 -9.07 5.30
N GLY A 104 -1.24 -10.10 4.51
CA GLY A 104 -1.44 -11.46 5.02
C GLY A 104 -0.13 -12.25 4.97
N SER A 105 0.25 -12.94 6.05
CA SER A 105 1.48 -13.73 6.12
C SER A 105 1.26 -15.19 5.74
N LYS A 106 2.07 -15.72 4.82
CA LYS A 106 2.14 -17.15 4.47
C LYS A 106 2.57 -18.02 5.65
N GLN A 107 3.49 -17.50 6.47
CA GLN A 107 3.97 -18.20 7.67
C GLN A 107 2.86 -18.40 8.70
N ASN A 108 1.88 -17.49 8.73
CA ASN A 108 0.77 -17.50 9.67
C ASN A 108 -0.58 -17.63 8.95
N ASP A 109 -0.69 -18.51 7.94
CA ASP A 109 -1.94 -18.88 7.26
C ASP A 109 -2.87 -17.70 6.87
N GLY A 110 -2.29 -16.63 6.30
CA GLY A 110 -3.04 -15.46 5.84
C GLY A 110 -3.55 -14.53 6.95
N HIS A 111 -3.09 -14.71 8.19
CA HIS A 111 -3.32 -13.74 9.26
C HIS A 111 -2.56 -12.44 9.00
N PHE A 112 -3.09 -11.34 9.52
CA PHE A 112 -2.49 -10.03 9.40
C PHE A 112 -1.05 -10.03 9.92
N ALA A 113 -0.18 -9.40 9.15
CA ALA A 113 1.14 -8.97 9.55
C ALA A 113 1.27 -7.48 9.21
N ILE A 114 1.92 -6.75 10.11
CA ILE A 114 2.17 -5.31 9.95
C ILE A 114 3.68 -5.10 9.94
N ALA A 115 4.24 -4.56 8.87
CA ALA A 115 5.64 -4.14 8.82
C ALA A 115 5.73 -2.62 8.91
N LEU A 116 6.59 -2.10 9.79
CA LEU A 116 6.96 -0.69 9.84
C LEU A 116 8.21 -0.47 8.99
N LEU A 117 8.12 0.45 8.03
CA LEU A 117 9.22 0.87 7.17
C LEU A 117 9.76 2.21 7.66
N ASP A 118 11.09 2.33 7.71
CA ASP A 118 11.75 3.62 7.82
C ASP A 118 11.63 4.35 6.49
N ILE A 119 11.13 5.58 6.47
CA ILE A 119 10.82 6.27 5.22
C ILE A 119 12.04 6.85 4.52
N ASP A 120 13.12 7.11 5.27
CA ASP A 120 14.35 7.68 4.77
C ASP A 120 15.26 6.60 4.20
N THR A 121 15.51 5.54 4.97
CA THR A 121 16.36 4.42 4.54
C THR A 121 15.60 3.36 3.73
N PHE A 122 14.27 3.35 3.80
CA PHE A 122 13.39 2.41 3.11
C PHE A 122 13.65 0.93 3.45
N VAL A 123 13.90 0.67 4.74
CA VAL A 123 14.11 -0.69 5.29
C VAL A 123 13.02 -1.04 6.29
N ILE A 124 12.77 -2.35 6.48
CA ILE A 124 11.85 -2.83 7.52
C ILE A 124 12.52 -2.66 8.88
N VAL A 125 11.87 -1.89 9.76
CA VAL A 125 12.30 -1.67 11.15
C VAL A 125 11.78 -2.77 12.06
N LYS A 126 10.52 -3.16 11.89
CA LYS A 126 9.85 -4.15 12.73
C LYS A 126 8.63 -4.75 12.04
N THR A 127 8.33 -6.01 12.34
CA THR A 127 7.11 -6.70 11.91
C THR A 127 6.36 -7.26 13.11
N TRP A 128 5.03 -7.15 13.10
CA TRP A 128 4.12 -7.77 14.07
C TRP A 128 3.24 -8.80 13.35
N GLN A 129 3.06 -9.97 13.97
CA GLN A 129 2.12 -11.00 13.53
C GLN A 129 0.87 -10.96 14.41
N LEU A 130 -0.31 -10.98 13.80
CA LEU A 130 -1.59 -10.91 14.50
C LEU A 130 -2.32 -12.27 14.42
N ASN A 131 -3.33 -12.44 15.27
CA ASN A 131 -4.16 -13.64 15.30
C ASN A 131 -5.56 -13.39 14.68
N VAL A 132 -5.63 -12.52 13.67
CA VAL A 132 -6.84 -12.26 12.87
C VAL A 132 -6.55 -12.47 11.39
N LYS A 133 -7.42 -13.19 10.66
CA LYS A 133 -7.28 -13.41 9.21
C LYS A 133 -7.52 -12.12 8.43
N LYS A 134 -6.69 -11.87 7.42
CA LYS A 134 -6.88 -10.72 6.51
C LYS A 134 -8.03 -10.94 5.53
N GLN A 135 -8.12 -12.16 5.01
CA GLN A 135 -9.26 -12.57 4.19
C GLN A 135 -10.53 -12.55 5.04
N GLY A 136 -11.59 -11.93 4.51
CA GLY A 136 -12.84 -11.70 5.22
C GLY A 136 -13.00 -10.26 5.69
N SER A 137 -11.91 -9.58 6.06
CA SER A 137 -11.95 -8.16 6.44
C SER A 137 -12.27 -7.25 5.25
N GLY A 138 -13.01 -6.17 5.50
CA GLY A 138 -13.34 -5.16 4.50
C GLY A 138 -12.16 -4.25 4.14
N ASN A 139 -11.44 -3.78 5.17
CA ASN A 139 -10.23 -2.98 5.03
C ASN A 139 -9.45 -2.91 6.37
N ALA A 140 -8.27 -2.28 6.39
CA ALA A 140 -7.60 -1.88 7.63
C ALA A 140 -6.85 -0.55 7.46
N PHE A 141 -6.58 0.17 8.55
CA PHE A 141 -5.79 1.41 8.53
C PHE A 141 -5.05 1.64 9.85
N MET A 142 -4.05 2.53 9.81
CA MET A 142 -3.26 2.93 10.98
C MET A 142 -3.61 4.37 11.39
N ALA A 143 -3.69 4.62 12.70
CA ALA A 143 -3.77 5.99 13.24
C ALA A 143 -3.12 6.07 14.63
N ASN A 144 -2.21 7.02 14.82
CA ASN A 144 -1.41 7.25 16.03
C ASN A 144 -0.77 5.96 16.60
N GLY A 145 -0.24 5.11 15.73
CA GLY A 145 0.43 3.86 16.05
C GLY A 145 -0.52 2.69 16.32
N MET A 146 -1.83 2.88 16.15
CA MET A 146 -2.86 1.87 16.38
C MET A 146 -3.39 1.32 15.06
N LEU A 147 -3.61 0.01 15.00
CA LEU A 147 -4.25 -0.68 13.87
C LEU A 147 -5.77 -0.76 14.10
N TYR A 148 -6.53 -0.43 13.07
CA TYR A 148 -7.98 -0.61 13.01
C TYR A 148 -8.32 -1.54 11.85
N ILE A 149 -9.11 -2.59 12.12
CA ILE A 149 -9.56 -3.58 11.13
C ILE A 149 -11.08 -3.47 11.02
N LEU A 150 -11.58 -3.45 9.79
CA LEU A 150 -13.02 -3.44 9.51
C LEU A 150 -13.48 -4.84 9.13
N ASP A 151 -14.55 -5.32 9.76
CA ASP A 151 -14.98 -6.72 9.66
C ASP A 151 -15.45 -7.14 8.27
N SER A 152 -16.23 -6.33 7.57
CA SER A 152 -16.68 -6.65 6.21
C SER A 152 -16.93 -5.39 5.37
N TYR A 153 -16.93 -5.59 4.05
CA TYR A 153 -17.47 -4.64 3.07
C TYR A 153 -19.00 -4.60 3.15
#